data_AF-A0A7J4FM82-F1
#
_entry.id   AF-A0A7J4FM82-F1
#
_cell.length_a   1.000
_cell.length_b   1.000
_cell.length_c   1.000
_cell.angle_alpha   90.00
_cell.angle_beta   90.00
_cell.angle_gamma   90.00
#
_symmetry.space_group_name_H-M   'P 1'
#
loop_
_entity.id
_entity.type
_entity.pdbx_description
1 polymer ?
#
loop_
_entity_poly.entity_id
_entity_poly.type
_entity_poly.pdbx_seq_one_letter_code
_entity_poly.pdbx_strand_id
1 'polypeptide(L)'
;MVPKCLSQWDFQAAIQPNIQIGDPLIPLEAIRDEGTSYHYIPRNLKAIPTKSILEALKRACRSFGAKYHVGSVWITDASYRETKSKVRRFQADGVLRVDIETSAVYSLAIYRKVRVGCILIASDNLVTLTSTKGLETPGLKRAVEKDAEIAVETIKILSEVRS
;
A
#
# COMPACT_ATOMS: atom_id res chain seq x y z
N MET A 1 4.32 32.34 -7.06
CA MET A 1 5.07 31.79 -5.91
C MET A 1 4.65 30.35 -5.74
N VAL A 2 5.56 29.41 -6.00
CA VAL A 2 5.30 27.97 -6.17
C VAL A 2 5.11 27.32 -4.78
N PRO A 3 4.13 26.43 -4.57
CA PRO A 3 3.97 25.77 -3.27
C PRO A 3 5.21 24.94 -2.92
N LYS A 4 5.82 25.26 -1.78
CA LYS A 4 6.82 24.45 -1.10
C LYS A 4 6.12 23.31 -0.36
N CYS A 5 6.09 22.12 -0.94
CA CYS A 5 6.02 20.87 -0.18
C CYS A 5 6.78 19.80 -0.96
N LEU A 6 8.11 19.95 -0.95
CA LEU A 6 9.05 18.86 -1.19
C LEU A 6 9.20 18.12 0.15
N SER A 7 8.69 16.90 0.24
CA SER A 7 9.15 15.92 1.25
C SER A 7 9.42 14.60 0.52
N GLN A 8 10.67 14.45 0.08
CA GLN A 8 11.27 13.16 -0.21
C GLN A 8 11.30 12.29 1.06
N TRP A 9 11.50 10.98 0.84
CA TRP A 9 11.80 9.90 1.80
C TRP A 9 10.60 8.99 2.16
N ASP A 10 10.32 8.09 1.21
CA ASP A 10 9.91 6.68 1.33
C ASP A 10 8.55 6.25 1.90
N PHE A 11 7.58 7.15 2.06
CA PHE A 11 6.23 6.69 2.40
C PHE A 11 5.15 7.32 1.52
N GLN A 12 4.51 6.47 0.73
CA GLN A 12 3.54 6.88 -0.27
C GLN A 12 2.19 7.21 0.38
N ALA A 13 1.55 8.27 -0.12
CA ALA A 13 0.47 8.96 0.60
C ALA A 13 -0.93 8.40 0.32
N ALA A 14 -1.75 8.34 1.37
CA ALA A 14 -3.18 8.10 1.26
C ALA A 14 -3.86 9.21 0.45
N ILE A 15 -4.86 8.82 -0.34
CA ILE A 15 -5.65 9.75 -1.17
C ILE A 15 -7.14 9.69 -0.86
N GLN A 16 -7.50 9.07 0.27
CA GLN A 16 -8.87 9.05 0.79
C GLN A 16 -8.95 9.79 2.13
N PRO A 17 -9.99 10.60 2.37
CA PRO A 17 -10.10 11.43 3.58
C PRO A 17 -10.33 10.62 4.87
N ASN A 18 -10.83 9.39 4.76
CA ASN A 18 -11.14 8.51 5.89
C ASN A 18 -9.95 7.66 6.38
N ILE A 19 -8.81 7.73 5.67
CA ILE A 19 -7.57 7.03 6.03
C ILE A 19 -6.74 7.94 6.93
N GLN A 20 -6.47 7.49 8.15
CA GLN A 20 -5.65 8.21 9.11
C GLN A 20 -4.19 7.77 9.00
N ILE A 21 -3.28 8.65 9.44
CA ILE A 21 -1.87 8.30 9.55
C ILE A 21 -1.73 7.13 10.54
N GLY A 22 -1.02 6.09 10.11
CA GLY A 22 -0.83 4.86 10.86
C GLY A 22 -1.87 3.78 10.61
N ASP A 23 -2.95 4.05 9.87
CA ASP A 23 -3.89 3.02 9.46
C ASP A 23 -3.19 2.02 8.51
N PRO A 24 -3.27 0.70 8.76
CA PRO A 24 -2.80 -0.30 7.81
C PRO A 24 -3.68 -0.37 6.56
N LEU A 25 -3.04 -0.57 5.43
CA LEU A 25 -3.64 -0.65 4.10
C LEU A 25 -3.21 -1.97 3.47
N ILE A 26 -4.17 -2.78 3.04
CA ILE A 26 -3.92 -4.06 2.38
C ILE A 26 -4.33 -3.92 0.90
N PRO A 27 -3.38 -3.87 -0.04
CA PRO A 27 -3.69 -3.81 -1.46
C PRO A 27 -4.46 -5.04 -1.94
N LEU A 28 -5.66 -4.81 -2.48
CA LEU A 28 -6.43 -5.84 -3.19
C LEU A 28 -6.03 -5.90 -4.67
N GLU A 29 -5.66 -4.76 -5.24
CA GLU A 29 -5.21 -4.60 -6.62
C GLU A 29 -4.19 -3.47 -6.68
N ALA A 30 -3.10 -3.69 -7.41
CA ALA A 30 -2.08 -2.70 -7.69
C ALA A 30 -2.26 -2.22 -9.14
N ILE A 31 -2.78 -0.99 -9.29
CA ILE A 31 -2.96 -0.36 -10.60
C ILE A 31 -1.59 -0.03 -11.17
N ARG A 32 -1.30 -0.59 -12.35
CA ARG A 32 -0.02 -0.51 -13.04
C ARG A 32 0.06 0.78 -13.84
N ASP A 33 0.65 1.84 -13.29
CA ASP A 33 1.07 3.06 -14.01
C ASP A 33 2.61 3.23 -13.89
N GLU A 34 3.32 2.10 -13.92
CA GLU A 34 4.80 1.97 -13.93
C GLU A 34 5.26 0.97 -14.99
N GLY A 35 6.55 0.97 -15.33
CA GLY A 35 7.09 0.18 -16.44
C GLY A 35 7.41 -1.28 -16.11
N THR A 36 7.89 -1.55 -14.88
CA THR A 36 8.48 -2.83 -14.47
C THR A 36 7.48 -3.99 -14.57
N SER A 37 6.24 -3.84 -14.10
CA SER A 37 5.26 -4.94 -14.11
C SER A 37 4.95 -5.48 -15.51
N TYR A 38 5.01 -4.63 -16.54
CA TYR A 38 4.72 -5.01 -17.93
C TYR A 38 5.76 -5.94 -18.54
N HIS A 39 6.94 -6.06 -17.93
CA HIS A 39 7.93 -7.05 -18.31
C HIS A 39 7.66 -8.45 -17.74
N TYR A 40 6.78 -8.57 -16.73
CA TYR A 40 6.50 -9.85 -16.05
C TYR A 40 5.14 -10.44 -16.41
N ILE A 41 4.11 -9.62 -16.60
CA ILE A 41 2.75 -10.08 -16.94
C ILE A 41 2.11 -9.22 -18.05
N PRO A 42 1.26 -9.82 -18.93
CA PRO A 42 0.52 -9.09 -19.96
C PRO A 42 -0.33 -7.91 -19.43
N ARG A 43 -0.61 -6.92 -20.29
CA ARG A 43 -1.36 -5.69 -19.93
C ARG A 43 -2.77 -5.95 -19.39
N ASN A 44 -3.42 -7.02 -19.85
CA ASN A 44 -4.78 -7.38 -19.44
C ASN A 44 -4.83 -8.12 -18.08
N LEU A 45 -3.69 -8.52 -17.53
CA LEU A 45 -3.64 -9.13 -16.19
C LEU A 45 -3.51 -8.06 -15.11
N LYS A 46 -4.26 -8.27 -14.03
CA LYS A 46 -4.19 -7.45 -12.82
C LYS A 46 -3.04 -7.90 -11.94
N ALA A 47 -2.33 -6.96 -11.34
CA ALA A 47 -1.36 -7.23 -10.28
C ALA A 47 -2.13 -7.33 -8.95
N ILE A 48 -2.28 -8.55 -8.43
CA ILE A 48 -3.11 -8.86 -7.24
C ILE A 48 -2.34 -9.74 -6.25
N PRO A 49 -2.66 -9.68 -4.94
CA PRO A 49 -2.03 -10.55 -3.96
C PRO A 49 -2.52 -12.00 -4.10
N THR A 50 -1.81 -12.91 -3.46
CA THR A 50 -2.30 -14.28 -3.25
C THR A 50 -3.46 -14.27 -2.27
N LYS A 51 -4.59 -14.88 -2.64
CA LYS A 51 -5.82 -14.92 -1.83
C LYS A 51 -5.58 -15.39 -0.39
N SER A 52 -4.78 -16.44 -0.18
CA SER A 52 -4.50 -16.94 1.18
C SER A 52 -3.69 -15.96 2.03
N ILE A 53 -2.75 -15.21 1.44
CA ILE A 53 -1.98 -14.19 2.17
C ILE A 53 -2.86 -12.98 2.47
N LEU A 54 -3.71 -12.56 1.52
CA LEU A 54 -4.70 -11.50 1.73
C LEU A 54 -5.60 -11.80 2.93
N GLU A 55 -6.16 -13.00 3.01
CA GLU A 55 -7.04 -13.38 4.13
C GLU A 55 -6.28 -13.49 5.47
N ALA A 56 -5.02 -13.98 5.44
CA ALA A 56 -4.17 -14.02 6.62
C ALA A 56 -3.82 -12.61 7.13
N LEU A 57 -3.50 -11.66 6.25
CA LEU A 57 -3.26 -10.26 6.59
C LEU A 57 -4.50 -9.64 7.26
N LYS A 58 -5.69 -9.84 6.67
CA LYS A 58 -6.95 -9.35 7.28
C LYS A 58 -7.19 -9.97 8.66
N ARG A 59 -6.89 -11.27 8.85
CA ARG A 59 -7.01 -11.94 10.16
C ARG A 59 -6.01 -11.38 11.17
N ALA A 60 -4.76 -11.15 10.77
CA ALA A 60 -3.75 -10.54 11.61
C ALA A 60 -4.15 -9.11 12.03
N CYS A 61 -4.59 -8.26 11.11
CA CYS A 61 -5.08 -6.93 11.49
C CYS A 61 -6.23 -7.00 12.52
N ARG A 62 -7.16 -7.96 12.37
CA ARG A 62 -8.25 -8.19 13.33
C ARG A 62 -7.75 -8.65 14.70
N SER A 63 -6.74 -9.52 14.78
CA SER A 63 -6.21 -10.00 16.08
C SER A 63 -5.56 -8.87 16.89
N PHE A 64 -4.96 -7.89 16.21
CA PHE A 64 -4.41 -6.68 16.84
C PHE A 64 -5.44 -5.56 17.07
N GLY A 65 -6.74 -5.81 16.80
CA GLY A 65 -7.79 -4.78 16.87
C GLY A 65 -7.49 -3.55 16.00
N ALA A 66 -6.69 -3.70 14.94
CA ALA A 66 -6.28 -2.61 14.09
C ALA A 66 -7.43 -2.21 13.16
N LYS A 67 -7.68 -0.91 13.02
CA LYS A 67 -8.53 -0.39 11.94
C LYS A 67 -7.71 -0.39 10.65
N TYR A 68 -8.09 -1.20 9.67
CA TYR A 68 -7.38 -1.34 8.40
C TYR A 68 -8.32 -1.11 7.21
N HIS A 69 -7.75 -0.80 6.04
CA HIS A 69 -8.51 -0.65 4.80
C HIS A 69 -8.00 -1.63 3.73
N VAL A 70 -8.92 -2.11 2.90
CA VAL A 70 -8.62 -3.05 1.81
C VAL A 70 -9.14 -2.46 0.50
N GLY A 71 -8.30 -2.38 -0.52
CA GLY A 71 -8.70 -1.74 -1.77
C GLY A 71 -7.55 -1.58 -2.76
N SER A 72 -7.82 -0.89 -3.86
CA SER A 72 -6.82 -0.67 -4.91
C SER A 72 -5.81 0.40 -4.49
N VAL A 73 -4.58 0.26 -4.97
CA VAL A 73 -3.49 1.24 -4.83
C VAL A 73 -2.94 1.59 -6.21
N TRP A 74 -2.52 2.84 -6.41
CA TRP A 74 -2.01 3.32 -7.71
C TRP A 74 -0.49 3.39 -7.70
N ILE A 75 0.17 2.63 -8.57
CA ILE A 75 1.62 2.54 -8.61
C ILE A 75 2.16 3.40 -9.74
N THR A 76 3.16 4.24 -9.46
CA THR A 76 3.81 5.13 -10.43
C THR A 76 5.32 5.20 -10.22
N ASP A 77 6.10 5.17 -11.30
CA ASP A 77 7.57 5.43 -11.26
C ASP A 77 7.88 6.94 -11.14
N ALA A 78 6.87 7.80 -11.33
CA ALA A 78 7.03 9.24 -11.46
C ALA A 78 6.30 9.98 -10.33
N SER A 79 6.81 9.91 -9.10
CA SER A 79 6.21 10.58 -7.93
C SER A 79 6.08 12.10 -8.12
N TYR A 80 7.04 12.73 -8.84
CA TYR A 80 6.96 14.15 -9.21
C TYR A 80 5.91 14.48 -10.30
N ARG A 81 5.21 13.46 -10.82
CA ARG A 81 4.09 13.61 -11.77
C ARG A 81 2.74 13.14 -11.18
N GLU A 82 2.64 13.11 -9.86
CA GLU A 82 1.38 13.01 -9.11
C GLU A 82 0.55 14.30 -9.19
N THR A 83 0.13 14.66 -10.40
CA THR A 83 -0.66 15.87 -10.62
C THR A 83 -2.01 15.82 -9.88
N LYS A 84 -2.51 16.98 -9.45
CA LYS A 84 -3.82 17.07 -8.75
C LYS A 84 -4.97 16.42 -9.54
N SER A 85 -4.94 16.48 -10.86
CA SER A 85 -5.94 15.83 -11.72
C SER A 85 -5.85 14.30 -11.66
N LYS A 86 -4.64 13.72 -11.71
CA LYS A 86 -4.42 12.28 -11.54
C LYS A 86 -4.89 11.82 -10.16
N VAL A 87 -4.47 12.51 -9.10
CA VAL A 87 -4.85 12.16 -7.72
C VAL A 87 -6.38 12.19 -7.56
N ARG A 88 -7.07 13.24 -8.05
CA ARG A 88 -8.53 13.32 -7.99
C ARG A 88 -9.22 12.20 -8.76
N ARG A 89 -8.68 11.81 -9.92
CA ARG A 89 -9.23 10.69 -10.71
C ARG A 89 -9.17 9.39 -9.91
N PHE A 90 -7.98 9.01 -9.43
CA PHE A 90 -7.82 7.78 -8.65
C PHE A 90 -8.59 7.83 -7.33
N GLN A 91 -8.67 8.99 -6.69
CA GLN A 91 -9.52 9.19 -5.53
C GLN A 91 -10.99 8.90 -5.84
N ALA A 92 -11.53 9.43 -6.95
CA ALA A 92 -12.91 9.17 -7.37
C ALA A 92 -13.16 7.70 -7.72
N ASP A 93 -12.12 6.99 -8.19
CA ASP A 93 -12.15 5.54 -8.45
C ASP A 93 -12.01 4.70 -7.15
N GLY A 94 -11.93 5.34 -5.97
CA GLY A 94 -11.83 4.66 -4.68
C GLY A 94 -10.44 4.08 -4.36
N VAL A 95 -9.40 4.49 -5.08
CA VAL A 95 -8.01 4.08 -4.82
C VAL A 95 -7.56 4.63 -3.46
N LEU A 96 -6.96 3.78 -2.64
CA LEU A 96 -6.65 4.12 -1.25
C LEU A 96 -5.43 5.04 -1.13
N ARG A 97 -4.38 4.76 -1.90
CA ARG A 97 -3.11 5.49 -1.86
C ARG A 97 -2.34 5.40 -3.17
N VAL A 98 -1.37 6.29 -3.31
CA VAL A 98 -0.27 6.15 -4.27
C VAL A 98 0.74 5.16 -3.70
N ASP A 99 1.45 4.46 -4.58
CA ASP A 99 2.52 3.51 -4.26
C ASP A 99 3.60 3.53 -5.38
N ILE A 100 4.77 2.90 -5.18
CA ILE A 100 5.80 2.78 -6.24
C ILE A 100 6.30 1.34 -6.49
N GLU A 101 6.01 0.35 -5.63
CA GLU A 101 6.57 -1.00 -5.76
C GLU A 101 5.54 -2.12 -5.89
N THR A 102 4.33 -1.96 -5.32
CA THR A 102 3.41 -3.10 -5.12
C THR A 102 3.04 -3.84 -6.41
N SER A 103 2.88 -3.14 -7.54
CA SER A 103 2.52 -3.75 -8.82
C SER A 103 3.66 -4.59 -9.40
N ALA A 104 4.90 -4.13 -9.26
CA ALA A 104 6.09 -4.85 -9.69
C ALA A 104 6.28 -6.12 -8.86
N VAL A 105 6.13 -6.02 -7.53
CA VAL A 105 6.23 -7.15 -6.59
C VAL A 105 5.16 -8.21 -6.90
N TYR A 106 3.90 -7.80 -7.08
CA TYR A 106 2.81 -8.73 -7.41
C TYR A 106 3.00 -9.38 -8.78
N SER A 107 3.43 -8.60 -9.78
CA SER A 107 3.63 -9.13 -11.13
C SER A 107 4.80 -10.11 -11.21
N LEU A 108 5.92 -9.81 -10.52
CA LEU A 108 7.06 -10.72 -10.39
C LEU A 108 6.64 -12.02 -9.69
N ALA A 109 5.85 -11.92 -8.62
CA ALA A 109 5.38 -13.10 -7.89
C ALA A 109 4.47 -13.99 -8.75
N ILE A 110 3.55 -13.40 -9.52
CA ILE A 110 2.71 -14.12 -10.48
C ILE A 110 3.59 -14.84 -11.51
N TYR A 111 4.56 -14.15 -12.10
CA TYR A 111 5.48 -14.72 -13.09
C TYR A 111 6.32 -15.88 -12.51
N ARG A 112 6.84 -15.71 -11.29
CA ARG A 112 7.64 -16.72 -10.58
C ARG A 112 6.80 -17.81 -9.90
N LYS A 113 5.47 -17.71 -9.93
CA LYS A 113 4.53 -18.63 -9.27
C LYS A 113 4.79 -18.75 -7.76
N VAL A 114 5.15 -17.64 -7.11
CA VAL A 114 5.33 -17.58 -5.66
C VAL A 114 4.17 -16.82 -5.01
N ARG A 115 3.87 -17.16 -3.75
CA ARG A 115 2.81 -16.47 -3.01
C ARG A 115 3.32 -15.12 -2.52
N VAL A 116 2.49 -14.08 -2.64
CA VAL A 116 2.83 -12.72 -2.20
C VAL A 116 1.61 -11.99 -1.62
N GLY A 117 1.86 -11.03 -0.75
CA GLY A 117 0.91 -10.04 -0.26
C GLY A 117 1.69 -8.87 0.34
N CYS A 118 1.06 -7.72 0.45
CA CYS A 118 1.66 -6.52 1.02
C CYS A 118 0.74 -5.96 2.09
N ILE A 119 1.34 -5.37 3.11
CA ILE A 119 0.70 -4.46 4.04
C ILE A 119 1.49 -3.17 4.01
N LEU A 120 0.78 -2.06 4.04
CA LEU A 120 1.34 -0.73 3.83
C LEU A 120 0.80 0.18 4.93
N ILE A 121 1.59 1.16 5.36
CA ILE A 121 1.16 2.15 6.34
C ILE A 121 0.97 3.50 5.67
N ALA A 122 -0.12 4.19 6.02
CA ALA A 122 -0.31 5.60 5.68
C ALA A 122 0.61 6.48 6.55
N SER A 123 1.65 7.06 5.97
CA SER A 123 2.50 8.09 6.60
C SER A 123 1.97 9.52 6.37
N ASP A 124 1.35 9.70 5.21
CA ASP A 124 0.92 10.98 4.66
C ASP A 124 -0.48 10.83 4.06
N ASN A 125 -1.21 11.93 3.95
CA ASN A 125 -2.50 11.99 3.28
C ASN A 125 -2.59 13.27 2.42
N LEU A 126 -2.68 13.10 1.10
CA LEU A 126 -2.70 14.21 0.13
C LEU A 126 -4.01 15.01 0.17
N VAL A 127 -5.07 14.45 0.75
CA VAL A 127 -6.40 15.08 0.82
C VAL A 127 -6.50 15.97 2.04
N THR A 128 -6.11 15.45 3.19
CA THR A 128 -6.11 16.21 4.45
C THR A 128 -4.86 17.10 4.59
N LEU A 129 -3.93 17.03 3.62
CA LEU A 129 -2.63 17.70 3.63
C LEU A 129 -1.85 17.40 4.91
N THR A 130 -2.11 16.23 5.50
CA THR A 130 -1.42 15.76 6.70
C THR A 130 -0.17 15.03 6.25
N SER A 131 0.97 15.49 6.73
CA SER A 131 2.24 14.84 6.47
C SER A 131 3.01 14.71 7.76
N THR A 132 3.49 13.50 8.04
CA THR A 132 4.59 13.34 8.98
C THR A 132 5.85 13.63 8.19
N LYS A 133 6.48 14.78 8.42
CA LYS A 133 7.80 15.07 7.83
C LYS A 133 8.79 13.99 8.31
N GLY A 134 8.90 12.88 7.59
CA GLY A 134 9.65 11.69 8.01
C GLY A 134 9.06 10.94 9.20
N LEU A 135 9.68 9.78 9.51
CA LEU A 135 9.39 8.86 10.63
C LEU A 135 9.49 9.47 12.05
N GLU A 136 9.64 10.79 12.15
CA GLU A 136 9.99 11.47 13.40
C GLU A 136 8.82 11.58 14.38
N THR A 137 7.60 11.28 13.95
CA THR A 137 6.46 11.29 14.88
C THR A 137 6.38 9.96 15.66
N PRO A 138 6.23 10.00 17.00
CA PRO A 138 6.01 8.79 17.80
C PRO A 138 4.79 7.97 17.38
N GLY A 139 3.80 8.60 16.72
CA GLY A 139 2.65 7.92 16.14
C GLY A 139 3.04 7.02 14.96
N LEU A 140 3.78 7.55 13.99
CA LEU A 140 4.20 6.79 12.82
C LEU A 140 5.19 5.67 13.17
N LYS A 141 6.13 5.93 14.08
CA LYS A 141 7.06 4.88 14.55
C LYS A 141 6.31 3.66 15.12
N ARG A 142 5.32 3.91 15.99
CA ARG A 142 4.46 2.84 16.54
C ARG A 142 3.64 2.15 15.45
N ALA A 143 3.19 2.87 14.43
CA ALA A 143 2.47 2.27 13.32
C ALA A 143 3.36 1.34 12.49
N VAL A 144 4.62 1.71 12.24
CA VAL A 144 5.61 0.86 11.56
C VAL A 144 5.95 -0.38 12.38
N GLU A 145 6.14 -0.23 13.70
CA GLU A 145 6.35 -1.37 14.60
C GLU A 145 5.15 -2.32 14.57
N LYS A 146 3.93 -1.78 14.64
CA LYS A 146 2.69 -2.56 14.53
C LYS A 146 2.53 -3.24 13.18
N ASP A 147 2.95 -2.61 12.09
CA ASP A 147 2.94 -3.21 10.75
C ASP A 147 3.83 -4.46 10.69
N ALA A 148 5.03 -4.38 11.26
CA ALA A 148 5.95 -5.51 11.37
C ALA A 148 5.36 -6.64 12.23
N GLU A 149 4.71 -6.30 13.35
CA GLU A 149 4.01 -7.28 14.19
C GLU A 149 2.87 -7.99 13.42
N ILE A 150 2.08 -7.24 12.66
CA ILE A 150 1.02 -7.80 11.81
C ILE A 150 1.61 -8.72 10.73
N ALA A 151 2.73 -8.35 10.12
CA ALA A 151 3.41 -9.18 9.14
C ALA A 151 3.92 -10.50 9.75
N VAL A 152 4.52 -10.46 10.93
CA VAL A 152 4.96 -11.66 11.67
C VAL A 152 3.77 -12.55 12.02
N GLU A 153 2.68 -11.97 12.52
CA GLU A 153 1.47 -12.72 12.85
C GLU A 153 0.83 -13.37 11.62
N THR A 154 0.85 -12.67 10.48
CA THR A 154 0.40 -13.23 9.20
C THR A 154 1.18 -14.49 8.83
N ILE A 155 2.49 -14.50 9.05
CA ILE A 155 3.33 -15.68 8.80
C ILE A 155 2.92 -16.84 9.72
N LYS A 156 2.67 -16.58 11.02
CA LYS A 156 2.19 -17.59 11.97
C LYS A 156 0.85 -18.18 11.53
N ILE A 157 -0.13 -17.35 11.21
CA ILE A 157 -1.45 -17.77 10.69
C ILE A 157 -1.29 -18.65 9.44
N LEU A 158 -0.39 -18.28 8.52
CA LEU A 158 -0.14 -19.07 7.32
C LEU A 158 0.56 -20.41 7.59
N SER A 159 1.31 -20.52 8.69
CA SER A 159 1.96 -21.76 9.12
C SER A 159 0.97 -22.75 9.75
N GLU A 160 -0.04 -22.25 10.49
CA GLU A 160 -1.11 -23.08 11.08
C GLU A 160 -2.02 -23.73 10.04
N VAL A 161 -2.24 -23.07 8.89
CA VAL A 161 -3.10 -23.60 7.81
C VAL A 161 -2.40 -24.67 6.96
N ARG A 162 -1.09 -24.86 7.15
CA ARG A 162 -0.28 -25.88 6.44
C ARG A 162 -0.19 -27.22 7.17
N SER A 163 -0.59 -27.28 8.44
CA SER A 163 -0.78 -28.52 9.22
C SER A 163 -2.19 -29.06 9.06
#